data_AF-A0A7J4N2K3-F1
#
_entry.id   AF-A0A7J4N2K3-F1
#
_cell.length_a   1.000
_cell.length_b   1.000
_cell.length_c   1.000
_cell.angle_alpha   90.00
_cell.angle_beta   90.00
_cell.angle_gamma   90.00
#
_symmetry.space_group_name_H-M   'P 1'
#
loop_
_entity.id
_entity.type
_entity.pdbx_description
1 polymer ?
#
loop_
_entity_poly.entity_id
_entity_poly.type
_entity_poly.pdbx_seq_one_letter_code
_entity_poly.pdbx_strand_id
1 'polypeptide(L)'
;MSETSIETSTKQLEILVDRVAELDRQLNSQKESASKAKKAIAELESGIRESETELVELREQASQFDEEQKALNEKRDELVEERASLRAHLERISQERQNISGRLEEISVQIKQKREALDEIVAELEAAGIPIPSEDVQLPTVVEAERSVQGLERRLRALGDVNMLAIEQYETAASRITELIADGKLLRSRRDELSTIADQLEDERRTRLLNVFTHVNNNFRRVYEILQPTGKGELKLENMDNPFEGGLEMACVPPGKSQNTRRTALSGGEKSMAALALIFAIQDYEPSPFYYFDEVDQNLDPFNSEKIAALCRMRSGMAQFIMVTLRKVSLTLADHHIGITHAGNGCSQRITDFDRAAALDLSEEIEAEEKARAASEAEKKSMPELPSPEEMPRAPEPLPTPSSLGGLADRAGVEVPDEGETSESEDELKGLRERTEEVSETIGEHSDAREDNEEPKIQPEIETKERAL
;
A
#
# COMPACT_ATOMS: atom_id res chain seq x y z
N MET A 1 -38.84 215.36 -74.91
CA MET A 1 -38.95 214.49 -76.11
C MET A 1 -37.56 213.91 -76.37
N SER A 2 -37.50 212.60 -76.62
CA SER A 2 -36.45 211.90 -77.40
C SER A 2 -34.99 211.80 -76.90
N GLU A 3 -34.73 211.15 -75.76
CA GLU A 3 -33.35 210.65 -75.49
C GLU A 3 -33.32 209.34 -74.66
N THR A 4 -34.32 209.08 -73.82
CA THR A 4 -34.32 207.94 -72.90
C THR A 4 -34.71 206.58 -73.51
N SER A 5 -35.22 206.52 -74.75
CA SER A 5 -35.59 205.25 -75.42
C SER A 5 -34.48 204.65 -76.29
N ILE A 6 -33.39 205.39 -76.57
CA ILE A 6 -32.30 204.92 -77.44
C ILE A 6 -31.18 204.25 -76.63
N GLU A 7 -30.95 204.66 -75.38
CA GLU A 7 -30.00 204.00 -74.48
C GLU A 7 -30.49 202.63 -73.98
N THR A 8 -31.80 202.41 -73.93
CA THR A 8 -32.37 201.11 -73.50
C THR A 8 -32.24 200.02 -74.56
N SER A 9 -32.19 200.38 -75.85
CA SER A 9 -32.09 199.41 -76.95
C SER A 9 -30.64 198.96 -77.23
N THR A 10 -29.66 199.83 -76.97
CA THR A 10 -28.23 199.52 -77.17
C THR A 10 -27.68 198.55 -76.12
N LYS A 11 -28.08 198.71 -74.85
CA LYS A 11 -27.73 197.76 -73.78
C LYS A 11 -28.33 196.36 -73.96
N GLN A 12 -29.47 196.22 -74.64
CA GLN A 12 -30.06 194.90 -74.89
C GLN A 12 -29.34 194.11 -75.99
N LEU A 13 -28.71 194.79 -76.95
CA LEU A 13 -27.94 194.15 -78.02
C LEU A 13 -26.62 193.55 -77.52
N GLU A 14 -25.94 194.23 -76.59
CA GLU A 14 -24.70 193.73 -75.98
C GLU A 14 -24.93 192.41 -75.22
N ILE A 15 -26.02 192.32 -74.44
CA ILE A 15 -26.37 191.12 -73.67
C ILE A 15 -26.67 189.92 -74.59
N LEU A 16 -27.26 190.15 -75.77
CA LEU A 16 -27.57 189.08 -76.72
C LEU A 16 -26.33 188.54 -77.43
N VAL A 17 -25.35 189.40 -77.73
CA VAL A 17 -24.08 188.97 -78.35
C VAL A 17 -23.27 188.10 -77.39
N ASP A 18 -23.20 188.48 -76.12
CA ASP A 18 -22.53 187.68 -75.09
C ASP A 18 -23.19 186.29 -74.92
N ARG A 19 -24.52 186.23 -75.03
CA ARG A 19 -25.24 184.96 -74.93
C ARG A 19 -24.98 184.02 -76.09
N VAL A 20 -24.79 184.54 -77.30
CA VAL A 20 -24.43 183.73 -78.48
C VAL A 20 -23.02 183.16 -78.33
N ALA A 21 -22.06 183.97 -77.88
CA ALA A 21 -20.69 183.53 -77.64
C ALA A 21 -20.59 182.44 -76.54
N GLU A 22 -21.43 182.53 -75.51
CA GLU A 22 -21.51 181.52 -74.46
C GLU A 22 -22.08 180.18 -74.98
N LEU A 23 -23.14 180.22 -75.81
CA LEU A 23 -23.74 179.04 -76.41
C LEU A 23 -22.79 178.34 -77.41
N ASP A 24 -22.00 179.08 -78.18
CA ASP A 24 -21.01 178.50 -79.09
C ASP A 24 -19.87 177.78 -78.34
N ARG A 25 -19.45 178.33 -77.19
CA ARG A 25 -18.48 177.65 -76.31
C ARG A 25 -19.06 176.34 -75.75
N GLN A 26 -20.32 176.34 -75.33
CA GLN A 26 -20.98 175.12 -74.84
C GLN A 26 -21.17 174.07 -75.94
N LEU A 27 -21.48 174.49 -77.17
CA LEU A 27 -21.67 173.58 -78.30
C LEU A 27 -20.35 172.91 -78.71
N ASN A 28 -19.23 173.64 -78.67
CA ASN A 28 -17.92 173.08 -78.94
C ASN A 28 -17.45 172.11 -77.84
N SER A 29 -17.69 172.41 -76.56
CA SER A 29 -17.34 171.49 -75.47
C SER A 29 -18.14 170.18 -75.53
N GLN A 30 -19.44 170.26 -75.88
CA GLN A 30 -20.30 169.08 -76.08
C GLN A 30 -19.85 168.24 -77.28
N LYS A 31 -19.47 168.86 -78.41
CA LYS A 31 -18.91 168.13 -79.57
C LYS A 31 -17.62 167.41 -79.23
N GLU A 32 -16.73 168.04 -78.46
CA GLU A 32 -15.48 167.42 -78.03
C GLU A 32 -15.74 166.23 -77.11
N SER A 33 -16.65 166.37 -76.13
CA SER A 33 -17.10 165.28 -75.25
C SER A 33 -17.70 164.10 -76.02
N ALA A 34 -18.58 164.37 -76.99
CA ALA A 34 -19.18 163.34 -77.85
C ALA A 34 -18.12 162.61 -78.69
N SER A 35 -17.07 163.30 -79.16
CA SER A 35 -15.97 162.67 -79.89
C SER A 35 -15.14 161.73 -79.00
N LYS A 36 -14.88 162.12 -77.74
CA LYS A 36 -14.16 161.30 -76.76
C LYS A 36 -14.95 160.05 -76.40
N ALA A 37 -16.26 160.19 -76.17
CA ALA A 37 -17.15 159.05 -75.89
C ALA A 37 -17.20 158.07 -77.06
N LYS A 38 -17.28 158.54 -78.32
CA LYS A 38 -17.24 157.66 -79.50
C LYS A 38 -15.94 156.87 -79.62
N LYS A 39 -14.79 157.48 -79.30
CA LYS A 39 -13.50 156.77 -79.28
C LYS A 39 -13.46 155.70 -78.20
N ALA A 40 -13.92 156.01 -76.98
CA ALA A 40 -13.97 155.06 -75.88
C ALA A 40 -14.90 153.86 -76.16
N ILE A 41 -16.04 154.09 -76.83
CA ILE A 41 -16.94 153.01 -77.27
C ILE A 41 -16.24 152.11 -78.29
N ALA A 42 -15.55 152.68 -79.28
CA ALA A 42 -14.83 151.90 -80.28
C ALA A 42 -13.69 151.06 -79.66
N GLU A 43 -12.98 151.59 -78.66
CA GLU A 43 -11.95 150.86 -77.91
C GLU A 43 -12.56 149.70 -77.10
N LEU A 44 -13.68 149.93 -76.39
CA LEU A 44 -14.38 148.88 -75.65
C LEU A 44 -14.97 147.79 -76.56
N GLU A 45 -15.55 148.17 -77.70
CA GLU A 45 -16.03 147.20 -78.71
C GLU A 45 -14.89 146.35 -79.27
N SER A 46 -13.69 146.93 -79.46
CA SER A 46 -12.51 146.17 -79.84
C SER A 46 -12.08 145.18 -78.75
N GLY A 47 -12.04 145.62 -77.48
CA GLY A 47 -11.67 144.76 -76.35
C GLY A 47 -12.67 143.64 -76.08
N ILE A 48 -13.97 143.87 -76.30
CA ILE A 48 -15.00 142.82 -76.24
C ILE A 48 -14.75 141.77 -77.32
N ARG A 49 -14.49 142.18 -78.57
CA ARG A 49 -14.20 141.22 -79.66
C ARG A 49 -12.96 140.39 -79.38
N GLU A 50 -11.90 140.99 -78.85
CA GLU A 50 -10.67 140.29 -78.49
C GLU A 50 -10.91 139.28 -77.35
N SER A 51 -11.65 139.67 -76.31
CA SER A 51 -12.03 138.78 -75.20
C SER A 51 -12.97 137.65 -75.65
N GLU A 52 -13.88 137.92 -76.60
CA GLU A 52 -14.75 136.90 -77.18
C GLU A 52 -13.95 135.88 -77.98
N THR A 53 -12.93 136.31 -78.75
CA THR A 53 -12.03 135.38 -79.44
C THR A 53 -11.21 134.54 -78.48
N GLU A 54 -10.63 135.13 -77.43
CA GLU A 54 -9.89 134.38 -76.39
C GLU A 54 -10.79 133.37 -75.66
N LEU A 55 -12.06 133.71 -75.39
CA LEU A 55 -13.02 132.80 -74.77
C LEU A 55 -13.36 131.59 -75.65
N VAL A 56 -13.40 131.77 -76.97
CA VAL A 56 -13.62 130.66 -77.91
C VAL A 56 -12.40 129.74 -77.91
N GLU A 57 -11.19 130.29 -77.98
CA GLU A 57 -9.95 129.50 -77.93
C GLU A 57 -9.79 128.75 -76.61
N LEU A 58 -10.07 129.39 -75.46
CA LEU A 58 -10.01 128.73 -74.15
C LEU A 58 -11.04 127.60 -74.02
N ARG A 59 -12.24 127.78 -74.58
CA ARG A 59 -13.27 126.73 -74.58
C ARG A 59 -12.86 125.54 -75.43
N GLU A 60 -12.22 125.77 -76.56
CA GLU A 60 -11.71 124.71 -77.41
C GLU A 60 -10.58 123.93 -76.71
N GLN A 61 -9.64 124.62 -76.06
CA GLN A 61 -8.60 123.99 -75.24
C GLN A 61 -9.19 123.18 -74.07
N ALA A 62 -10.18 123.73 -73.36
CA ALA A 62 -10.86 123.03 -72.28
C ALA A 62 -11.56 121.75 -72.77
N SER A 63 -12.21 121.81 -73.94
CA SER A 63 -12.83 120.63 -74.55
C SER A 63 -11.80 119.55 -74.91
N GLN A 64 -10.64 119.93 -75.46
CA GLN A 64 -9.56 118.99 -75.77
C GLN A 64 -9.02 118.31 -74.50
N PHE A 65 -8.77 119.08 -73.43
CA PHE A 65 -8.32 118.52 -72.16
C PHE A 65 -9.36 117.58 -71.51
N ASP A 66 -10.65 117.89 -71.63
CA ASP A 66 -11.72 117.03 -71.12
C ASP A 66 -11.79 115.70 -71.89
N GLU A 67 -11.59 115.71 -73.20
CA GLU A 67 -11.50 114.48 -74.02
C GLU A 67 -10.26 113.65 -73.67
N GLU A 68 -9.10 114.27 -73.53
CA GLU A 68 -7.87 113.59 -73.09
C GLU A 68 -8.02 112.99 -71.69
N GLN A 69 -8.63 113.72 -70.76
CA GLN A 69 -8.91 113.23 -69.40
C GLN A 69 -9.87 112.04 -69.41
N LYS A 70 -10.90 112.06 -70.25
CA LYS A 70 -11.81 110.91 -70.39
C LYS A 70 -11.06 109.68 -70.91
N ALA A 71 -10.29 109.83 -71.99
CA ALA A 71 -9.51 108.73 -72.56
C ALA A 71 -8.48 108.15 -71.58
N LEU A 72 -7.81 109.02 -70.79
CA LEU A 72 -6.88 108.58 -69.76
C LEU A 72 -7.58 107.87 -68.58
N ASN A 73 -8.78 108.32 -68.20
CA ASN A 73 -9.56 107.66 -67.15
C ASN A 73 -10.09 106.30 -67.60
N GLU A 74 -10.59 106.18 -68.83
CA GLU A 74 -11.00 104.90 -69.41
C GLU A 74 -9.83 103.90 -69.42
N LYS A 75 -8.66 104.34 -69.90
CA LYS A 75 -7.45 103.50 -69.91
C LYS A 75 -6.95 103.14 -68.51
N ARG A 76 -7.10 104.04 -67.54
CA ARG A 76 -6.80 103.74 -66.13
C ARG A 76 -7.73 102.65 -65.62
N ASP A 77 -9.03 102.75 -65.90
CA ASP A 77 -10.02 101.80 -65.40
C ASP A 77 -9.82 100.41 -66.02
N GLU A 78 -9.51 100.33 -67.32
CA GLU A 78 -9.09 99.08 -67.98
C GLU A 78 -7.86 98.46 -67.28
N LEU A 79 -6.81 99.24 -67.04
CA LEU A 79 -5.60 98.75 -66.37
C LEU A 79 -5.86 98.32 -64.91
N VAL A 80 -6.81 98.97 -64.22
CA VAL A 80 -7.20 98.60 -62.86
C VAL A 80 -7.93 97.27 -62.86
N GLU A 81 -8.83 97.02 -63.82
CA GLU A 81 -9.53 95.74 -63.99
C GLU A 81 -8.56 94.61 -64.38
N GLU A 82 -7.65 94.86 -65.34
CA GLU A 82 -6.61 93.90 -65.71
C GLU A 82 -5.73 93.55 -64.50
N ARG A 83 -5.30 94.54 -63.72
CA ARG A 83 -4.51 94.30 -62.51
C ARG A 83 -5.28 93.52 -61.46
N ALA A 84 -6.58 93.80 -61.30
CA ALA A 84 -7.43 93.07 -60.36
C ALA A 84 -7.59 91.60 -60.76
N SER A 85 -7.85 91.32 -62.04
CA SER A 85 -7.98 89.96 -62.56
C SER A 85 -6.67 89.17 -62.47
N LEU A 86 -5.53 89.77 -62.82
CA LEU A 86 -4.21 89.15 -62.69
C LEU A 86 -3.86 88.85 -61.23
N ARG A 87 -4.17 89.76 -60.29
CA ARG A 87 -3.96 89.51 -58.86
C ARG A 87 -4.82 88.35 -58.36
N ALA A 88 -6.09 88.29 -58.73
CA ALA A 88 -6.97 87.18 -58.36
C ALA A 88 -6.46 85.85 -58.93
N HIS A 89 -5.94 85.85 -60.17
CA HIS A 89 -5.36 84.65 -60.78
C HIS A 89 -4.07 84.19 -60.09
N LEU A 90 -3.19 85.14 -59.74
CA LEU A 90 -1.95 84.86 -59.00
C LEU A 90 -2.28 84.31 -57.60
N GLU A 91 -3.23 84.90 -56.89
CA GLU A 91 -3.68 84.42 -55.58
C GLU A 91 -4.22 82.99 -55.66
N ARG A 92 -5.05 82.69 -56.68
CA ARG A 92 -5.56 81.34 -56.92
C ARG A 92 -4.43 80.33 -57.15
N ILE A 93 -3.48 80.65 -58.02
CA ILE A 93 -2.33 79.76 -58.31
C ILE A 93 -1.44 79.59 -57.06
N SER A 94 -1.23 80.66 -56.30
CA SER A 94 -0.47 80.61 -55.05
C SER A 94 -1.12 79.67 -54.04
N GLN A 95 -2.44 79.78 -53.87
CA GLN A 95 -3.22 78.91 -52.99
C GLN A 95 -3.18 77.44 -53.46
N GLU A 96 -3.32 77.18 -54.77
CA GLU A 96 -3.20 75.84 -55.34
C GLU A 96 -1.81 75.24 -55.09
N ARG A 97 -0.75 76.03 -55.31
CA ARG A 97 0.62 75.61 -55.01
C ARG A 97 0.80 75.28 -53.54
N GLN A 98 0.27 76.10 -52.64
CA GLN A 98 0.38 75.88 -51.20
C GLN A 98 -0.36 74.61 -50.76
N ASN A 99 -1.55 74.36 -51.31
CA ASN A 99 -2.31 73.14 -51.04
C ASN A 99 -1.59 71.89 -51.56
N ILE A 100 -0.99 71.94 -52.75
CA ILE A 100 -0.22 70.83 -53.33
C ILE A 100 1.05 70.58 -52.51
N SER A 101 1.78 71.64 -52.12
CA SER A 101 2.97 71.53 -51.29
C SER A 101 2.65 70.88 -49.95
N GLY A 102 1.55 71.30 -49.29
CA GLY A 102 1.11 70.70 -48.03
C GLY A 102 0.78 69.20 -48.18
N ARG A 103 0.11 68.80 -49.25
CA ARG A 103 -0.17 67.37 -49.53
C ARG A 103 1.09 66.57 -49.80
N LEU A 104 2.06 67.13 -50.53
CA LEU A 104 3.34 66.47 -50.78
C LEU A 104 4.12 66.27 -49.48
N GLU A 105 4.15 67.29 -48.62
CA GLU A 105 4.77 67.18 -47.29
C GLU A 105 4.08 66.09 -46.45
N GLU A 106 2.75 66.08 -46.39
CA GLU A 106 1.98 65.06 -45.67
C GLU A 106 2.28 63.63 -46.16
N ILE A 107 2.22 63.40 -47.47
CA ILE A 107 2.54 62.09 -48.06
C ILE A 107 4.00 61.71 -47.80
N SER A 108 4.93 62.66 -47.88
CA SER A 108 6.35 62.39 -47.61
C SER A 108 6.59 61.94 -46.16
N VAL A 109 5.87 62.53 -45.21
CA VAL A 109 5.91 62.14 -43.79
C VAL A 109 5.30 60.75 -43.61
N GLN A 110 4.16 60.47 -44.23
CA GLN A 110 3.54 59.13 -44.17
C GLN A 110 4.45 58.04 -44.76
N ILE A 111 5.12 58.30 -45.89
CA ILE A 111 6.06 57.36 -46.49
C ILE A 111 7.24 57.09 -45.54
N LYS A 112 7.79 58.13 -44.90
CA LYS A 112 8.87 57.95 -43.91
C LYS A 112 8.42 57.10 -42.73
N GLN A 113 7.27 57.41 -42.13
CA GLN A 113 6.71 56.64 -41.01
C GLN A 113 6.49 55.17 -41.39
N LYS A 114 5.98 54.89 -42.60
CA LYS A 114 5.77 53.52 -43.07
C LYS A 114 7.08 52.78 -43.34
N ARG A 115 8.12 53.46 -43.81
CA ARG A 115 9.46 52.87 -43.96
C ARG A 115 10.09 52.55 -42.61
N GLU A 116 10.04 53.48 -41.66
CA GLU A 116 10.56 53.26 -40.31
C GLU A 116 9.87 52.06 -39.64
N ALA A 117 8.54 51.97 -39.73
CA ALA A 117 7.79 50.82 -39.21
C ALA A 117 8.15 49.51 -39.92
N LEU A 118 8.41 49.54 -41.23
CA LEU A 118 8.84 48.36 -41.98
C LEU A 118 10.24 47.92 -41.54
N ASP A 119 11.18 48.86 -41.40
CA ASP A 119 12.55 48.60 -40.98
C ASP A 119 12.59 48.02 -39.56
N GLU A 120 11.72 48.50 -38.66
CA GLU A 120 11.55 47.94 -37.30
C GLU A 120 11.05 46.49 -37.35
N ILE A 121 10.02 46.19 -38.15
CA ILE A 121 9.51 44.82 -38.33
C ILE A 121 10.58 43.89 -38.93
N VAL A 122 11.37 44.37 -39.90
CA VAL A 122 12.46 43.59 -40.50
C VAL A 122 13.53 43.26 -39.46
N ALA A 123 13.91 44.23 -38.61
CA ALA A 123 14.87 44.01 -37.53
C ALA A 123 14.34 43.01 -36.48
N GLU A 124 13.05 43.08 -36.13
CA GLU A 124 12.41 42.12 -35.21
C GLU A 124 12.42 40.69 -35.78
N LEU A 125 12.10 40.53 -37.07
CA LEU A 125 12.14 39.23 -37.75
C LEU A 125 13.55 38.65 -37.79
N GLU A 126 14.56 39.47 -38.10
CA GLU A 126 15.97 39.06 -38.11
C GLU A 126 16.45 38.62 -36.71
N ALA A 127 16.09 39.38 -35.66
CA ALA A 127 16.41 39.02 -34.28
C ALA A 127 15.75 37.72 -33.83
N ALA A 128 14.55 37.42 -34.33
CA ALA A 128 13.86 36.15 -34.10
C ALA A 128 14.38 35.00 -34.99
N GLY A 129 15.30 35.25 -35.91
CA GLY A 129 15.82 34.27 -36.87
C GLY A 129 14.78 33.84 -37.92
N ILE A 130 13.76 34.66 -38.15
CA ILE A 130 12.67 34.38 -39.09
C ILE A 130 13.00 35.03 -40.43
N PRO A 131 13.15 34.27 -41.53
CA PRO A 131 13.43 34.85 -42.83
C PRO A 131 12.21 35.62 -43.36
N ILE A 132 12.47 36.73 -44.06
CA ILE A 132 11.42 37.50 -44.73
C ILE A 132 10.78 36.60 -45.80
N PRO A 133 9.45 36.40 -45.76
CA PRO A 133 8.76 35.56 -46.74
C PRO A 133 8.84 36.21 -48.14
N SER A 134 9.04 35.39 -49.16
CA SER A 134 8.97 35.82 -50.56
C SER A 134 7.55 36.24 -50.94
N GLU A 135 7.39 37.14 -51.90
CA GLU A 135 6.08 37.69 -52.32
C GLU A 135 5.07 36.60 -52.75
N ASP A 136 5.54 35.44 -53.21
CA ASP A 136 4.70 34.30 -53.62
C ASP A 136 4.12 33.47 -52.45
N VAL A 137 4.54 33.74 -51.21
CA VAL A 137 4.11 32.95 -50.05
C VAL A 137 2.82 33.52 -49.47
N GLN A 138 1.74 32.74 -49.54
CA GLN A 138 0.51 33.04 -48.84
C GLN A 138 0.65 32.77 -47.35
N LEU A 139 0.83 33.86 -46.60
CA LEU A 139 0.81 33.83 -45.15
C LEU A 139 -0.63 33.65 -44.64
N PRO A 140 -0.84 32.81 -43.62
CA PRO A 140 -2.13 32.72 -42.96
C PRO A 140 -2.50 34.06 -42.34
N THR A 141 -3.80 34.32 -42.24
CA THR A 141 -4.28 35.50 -41.52
C THR A 141 -3.85 35.41 -40.05
N VAL A 142 -3.62 36.54 -39.38
CA VAL A 142 -3.25 36.57 -37.94
C VAL A 142 -4.21 35.71 -37.10
N VAL A 143 -5.51 35.77 -37.40
CA VAL A 143 -6.56 34.97 -36.74
C VAL A 143 -6.37 33.46 -36.95
N GLU A 144 -5.95 33.03 -38.14
CA GLU A 144 -5.71 31.61 -38.45
C GLU A 144 -4.45 31.10 -37.76
N ALA A 145 -3.39 31.92 -37.73
CA ALA A 145 -2.16 31.61 -37.01
C ALA A 145 -2.40 31.48 -35.50
N GLU A 146 -3.09 32.44 -34.89
CA GLU A 146 -3.46 32.40 -33.46
C GLU A 146 -4.32 31.19 -33.12
N ARG A 147 -5.28 30.83 -33.98
CA ARG A 147 -6.12 29.65 -33.79
C ARG A 147 -5.30 28.36 -33.85
N SER A 148 -4.32 28.30 -34.76
CA SER A 148 -3.38 27.18 -34.88
C SER A 148 -2.52 27.04 -33.62
N VAL A 149 -1.97 28.16 -33.13
CA VAL A 149 -1.18 28.21 -31.88
C VAL A 149 -2.02 27.76 -30.69
N GLN A 150 -3.23 28.30 -30.50
CA GLN A 150 -4.12 27.85 -29.43
C GLN A 150 -4.47 26.36 -29.53
N GLY A 151 -4.66 25.86 -30.76
CA GLY A 151 -4.89 24.44 -31.01
C GLY A 151 -3.72 23.58 -30.57
N LEU A 152 -2.50 23.97 -30.93
CA LEU A 152 -1.26 23.28 -30.54
C LEU A 152 -1.05 23.35 -29.02
N GLU A 153 -1.23 24.51 -28.40
CA GLU A 153 -1.13 24.65 -26.94
C GLU A 153 -2.14 23.79 -26.18
N ARG A 154 -3.37 23.67 -26.69
CA ARG A 154 -4.38 22.78 -26.08
C ARG A 154 -3.95 21.33 -26.20
N ARG A 155 -3.41 20.91 -27.35
CA ARG A 155 -2.89 19.55 -27.54
C ARG A 155 -1.71 19.28 -26.59
N LEU A 156 -0.79 20.24 -26.46
CA LEU A 156 0.34 20.16 -25.55
C LEU A 156 -0.11 20.04 -24.08
N ARG A 157 -1.07 20.87 -23.65
CA ARG A 157 -1.67 20.77 -22.31
C ARG A 157 -2.39 19.46 -22.07
N ALA A 158 -3.06 18.91 -23.09
CA ALA A 158 -3.74 17.62 -22.98
C ALA A 158 -2.78 16.43 -22.84
N LEU A 159 -1.54 16.52 -23.36
CA LEU A 159 -0.51 15.53 -23.13
C LEU A 159 -0.05 15.46 -21.67
N GLY A 160 -0.17 16.56 -20.92
CA GLY A 160 0.26 16.64 -19.53
C GLY A 160 1.77 16.45 -19.35
N ASP A 161 2.18 16.11 -18.13
CA ASP A 161 3.59 15.89 -17.83
C ASP A 161 4.06 14.54 -18.37
N VAL A 162 5.04 14.59 -19.27
CA VAL A 162 5.60 13.39 -19.90
C VAL A 162 6.69 12.78 -19.00
N ASN A 163 6.48 11.54 -18.56
CA ASN A 163 7.48 10.81 -17.79
C ASN A 163 8.60 10.27 -18.70
N MET A 164 9.73 10.96 -18.73
CA MET A 164 10.89 10.56 -19.53
C MET A 164 11.56 9.26 -19.03
N LEU A 165 11.35 8.87 -17.76
CA LEU A 165 11.90 7.62 -17.19
C LEU A 165 11.05 6.40 -17.52
N ALA A 166 9.88 6.57 -18.16
CA ALA A 166 8.97 5.46 -18.44
C ALA A 166 9.61 4.37 -19.31
N ILE A 167 10.52 4.75 -20.21
CA ILE A 167 11.22 3.81 -21.11
C ILE A 167 12.18 2.92 -20.30
N GLU A 168 13.03 3.50 -19.46
CA GLU A 168 13.96 2.76 -18.61
C GLU A 168 13.21 1.88 -17.58
N GLN A 169 12.12 2.41 -17.01
CA GLN A 169 11.26 1.66 -16.09
C GLN A 169 10.60 0.47 -16.78
N TYR A 170 10.15 0.63 -18.03
CA TYR A 170 9.60 -0.46 -18.83
C TYR A 170 10.64 -1.55 -19.07
N GLU A 171 11.85 -1.20 -19.50
CA GLU A 171 12.93 -2.17 -19.73
C GLU A 171 13.29 -2.94 -18.46
N THR A 172 13.44 -2.23 -17.34
CA THR A 172 13.72 -2.83 -16.03
C THR A 172 12.61 -3.79 -15.60
N ALA A 173 11.35 -3.38 -15.74
CA ALA A 173 10.19 -4.20 -15.40
C ALA A 173 10.09 -5.42 -16.32
N ALA A 174 10.33 -5.26 -17.62
CA ALA A 174 10.33 -6.34 -18.59
C ALA A 174 11.41 -7.39 -18.26
N SER A 175 12.65 -6.97 -17.97
CA SER A 175 13.73 -7.88 -17.54
C SER A 175 13.31 -8.66 -16.30
N ARG A 176 12.82 -7.96 -15.28
CA ARG A 176 12.37 -8.58 -14.03
C ARG A 176 11.24 -9.60 -14.25
N ILE A 177 10.30 -9.32 -15.15
CA ILE A 177 9.23 -10.26 -15.51
C ILE A 177 9.81 -11.51 -16.17
N THR A 178 10.78 -11.35 -17.08
CA THR A 178 11.40 -12.51 -17.75
C THR A 178 12.15 -13.41 -16.77
N GLU A 179 12.88 -12.83 -15.80
CA GLU A 179 13.55 -13.55 -14.72
C GLU A 179 12.56 -14.31 -13.84
N LEU A 180 11.49 -13.64 -13.38
CA LEU A 180 10.44 -14.27 -12.56
C LEU A 180 9.74 -15.44 -13.28
N ILE A 181 9.53 -15.32 -14.59
CA ILE A 181 8.96 -16.42 -15.38
C ILE A 181 9.93 -17.61 -15.46
N ALA A 182 11.22 -17.35 -15.63
CA ALA A 182 12.25 -18.40 -15.66
C ALA A 182 12.34 -19.12 -14.30
N ASP A 183 12.39 -18.37 -13.20
CA ASP A 183 12.39 -18.91 -11.84
C ASP A 183 11.13 -19.73 -11.57
N GLY A 184 9.96 -19.21 -11.95
CA GLY A 184 8.70 -19.92 -11.79
C GLY A 184 8.62 -21.23 -12.60
N LYS A 185 9.31 -21.32 -13.75
CA LYS A 185 9.43 -22.59 -14.49
C LYS A 185 10.37 -23.56 -13.77
N LEU A 186 11.53 -23.09 -13.30
CA LEU A 186 12.50 -23.90 -12.58
C LEU A 186 11.92 -24.49 -11.29
N LEU A 187 11.22 -23.68 -10.50
CA LEU A 187 10.59 -24.13 -9.24
C LEU A 187 9.50 -25.17 -9.48
N ARG A 188 8.73 -25.05 -10.57
CA ARG A 188 7.75 -26.07 -10.96
C ARG A 188 8.43 -27.40 -11.33
N SER A 189 9.50 -27.36 -12.13
CA SER A 189 10.28 -28.56 -12.44
C SER A 189 10.80 -29.24 -11.18
N ARG A 190 11.41 -28.47 -10.28
CA ARG A 190 11.96 -29.02 -9.01
C ARG A 190 10.87 -29.59 -8.10
N ARG A 191 9.70 -28.97 -8.03
CA ARG A 191 8.56 -29.52 -7.30
C ARG A 191 8.16 -30.88 -7.87
N ASP A 192 8.06 -30.98 -9.20
CA ASP A 192 7.65 -32.22 -9.87
C ASP A 192 8.70 -33.33 -9.68
N GLU A 193 9.99 -32.98 -9.72
CA GLU A 193 11.09 -33.88 -9.38
C GLU A 193 11.01 -34.37 -7.93
N LEU A 194 10.79 -33.47 -6.96
CA LEU A 194 10.63 -33.83 -5.55
C LEU A 194 9.40 -34.70 -5.30
N SER A 195 8.29 -34.42 -5.96
CA SER A 195 7.08 -35.27 -5.90
C SER A 195 7.40 -36.67 -6.41
N THR A 196 8.10 -36.77 -7.53
CA THR A 196 8.50 -38.06 -8.11
C THR A 196 9.40 -38.85 -7.16
N ILE A 197 10.35 -38.17 -6.49
CA ILE A 197 11.22 -38.80 -5.49
C ILE A 197 10.41 -39.27 -4.28
N ALA A 198 9.45 -38.47 -3.81
CA ALA A 198 8.57 -38.85 -2.71
C ALA A 198 7.76 -40.10 -3.06
N ASP A 199 7.18 -40.15 -4.25
CA ASP A 199 6.42 -41.31 -4.73
C ASP A 199 7.30 -42.56 -4.82
N GLN A 200 8.53 -42.42 -5.36
CA GLN A 200 9.51 -43.52 -5.41
C GLN A 200 9.89 -44.03 -4.02
N LEU A 201 10.11 -43.12 -3.06
CA LEU A 201 10.45 -43.49 -1.69
C LEU A 201 9.28 -44.20 -0.99
N GLU A 202 8.05 -43.75 -1.21
CA GLU A 202 6.88 -44.39 -0.60
C GLU A 202 6.64 -45.79 -1.19
N ASP A 203 6.84 -45.96 -2.51
CA ASP A 203 6.79 -47.27 -3.15
C ASP A 203 7.89 -48.22 -2.67
N GLU A 204 9.12 -47.71 -2.50
CA GLU A 204 10.23 -48.50 -1.96
C GLU A 204 9.96 -48.90 -0.50
N ARG A 205 9.47 -47.95 0.30
CA ARG A 205 9.08 -48.18 1.70
C ARG A 205 7.99 -49.24 1.80
N ARG A 206 6.92 -49.14 0.98
CA ARG A 206 5.83 -50.13 0.89
C ARG A 206 6.37 -51.51 0.51
N THR A 207 7.20 -51.57 -0.54
CA THR A 207 7.79 -52.82 -1.03
C THR A 207 8.65 -53.49 0.05
N ARG A 208 9.51 -52.73 0.72
CA ARG A 208 10.34 -53.23 1.82
C ARG A 208 9.49 -53.76 2.97
N LEU A 209 8.47 -53.01 3.40
CA LEU A 209 7.57 -53.45 4.48
C LEU A 209 6.85 -54.76 4.12
N LEU A 210 6.27 -54.85 2.92
CA LEU A 210 5.53 -56.05 2.49
C LEU A 210 6.45 -57.28 2.39
N ASN A 211 7.68 -57.10 1.90
CA ASN A 211 8.68 -58.17 1.84
C ASN A 211 9.04 -58.66 3.26
N VAL A 212 9.42 -57.74 4.16
CA VAL A 212 9.74 -58.06 5.56
C VAL A 212 8.55 -58.75 6.24
N PHE A 213 7.35 -58.18 6.09
CA PHE A 213 6.11 -58.72 6.65
C PHE A 213 5.86 -60.15 6.18
N THR A 214 6.04 -60.44 4.88
CA THR A 214 5.84 -61.78 4.32
C THR A 214 6.83 -62.78 4.94
N HIS A 215 8.10 -62.39 5.10
CA HIS A 215 9.10 -63.23 5.76
C HIS A 215 8.78 -63.46 7.24
N VAL A 216 8.47 -62.40 8.00
CA VAL A 216 8.14 -62.49 9.43
C VAL A 216 6.85 -63.29 9.64
N ASN A 217 5.83 -63.14 8.79
CA ASN A 217 4.59 -63.93 8.87
C ASN A 217 4.84 -65.43 8.64
N ASN A 218 5.69 -65.79 7.68
CA ASN A 218 6.09 -67.18 7.45
C ASN A 218 6.87 -67.76 8.63
N ASN A 219 7.80 -66.98 9.20
CA ASN A 219 8.51 -67.36 10.42
C ASN A 219 7.56 -67.52 11.60
N PHE A 220 6.61 -66.61 11.75
CA PHE A 220 5.61 -66.63 12.82
C PHE A 220 4.74 -67.87 12.75
N ARG A 221 4.22 -68.23 11.57
CA ARG A 221 3.48 -69.48 11.36
C ARG A 221 4.29 -70.69 11.80
N ARG A 222 5.56 -70.79 11.38
CA ARG A 222 6.45 -71.91 11.72
C ARG A 222 6.72 -71.99 13.23
N VAL A 223 7.07 -70.86 13.84
CA VAL A 223 7.39 -70.80 15.27
C VAL A 223 6.15 -71.09 16.12
N TYR A 224 5.00 -70.55 15.74
CA TYR A 224 3.75 -70.78 16.45
C TYR A 224 3.31 -72.25 16.38
N GLU A 225 3.48 -72.92 15.23
CA GLU A 225 3.24 -74.36 15.10
C GLU A 225 4.20 -75.21 15.96
N ILE A 226 5.47 -74.82 16.09
CA ILE A 226 6.44 -75.51 16.95
C ILE A 226 6.04 -75.38 18.43
N LEU A 227 5.72 -74.15 18.85
CA LEU A 227 5.29 -73.86 20.21
C LEU A 227 3.92 -74.49 20.50
N GLN A 228 3.04 -74.55 19.50
CA GLN A 228 1.69 -75.07 19.62
C GLN A 228 1.32 -76.03 18.47
N PRO A 229 1.58 -77.35 18.60
CA PRO A 229 1.50 -78.35 17.52
C PRO A 229 0.16 -78.48 16.79
N THR A 230 -0.94 -78.03 17.40
CA THR A 230 -2.29 -78.05 16.81
C THR A 230 -2.91 -76.65 16.70
N GLY A 231 -2.14 -75.60 16.99
CA GLY A 231 -2.55 -74.21 16.83
C GLY A 231 -2.15 -73.65 15.46
N LYS A 232 -2.73 -72.51 15.08
CA LYS A 232 -2.35 -71.76 13.87
C LYS A 232 -2.19 -70.28 14.22
N GLY A 233 -1.07 -69.69 13.86
CA GLY A 233 -0.80 -68.26 14.07
C GLY A 233 -0.48 -67.58 12.74
N GLU A 234 -1.15 -66.47 12.45
CA GLU A 234 -0.90 -65.67 11.25
C GLU A 234 -0.93 -64.17 11.61
N LEU A 235 -0.07 -63.38 10.96
CA LEU A 235 -0.12 -61.93 11.00
C LEU A 235 -0.96 -61.42 9.82
N LYS A 236 -1.90 -60.50 10.08
CA LYS A 236 -2.77 -59.89 9.08
C LYS A 236 -2.65 -58.38 9.13
N LEU A 237 -2.45 -57.77 7.98
CA LEU A 237 -2.55 -56.32 7.82
C LEU A 237 -4.01 -55.98 7.54
N GLU A 238 -4.54 -54.94 8.19
CA GLU A 238 -5.90 -54.46 7.96
C GLU A 238 -6.10 -53.96 6.52
N ASN A 239 -5.06 -53.36 5.94
CA ASN A 239 -5.04 -52.90 4.56
C ASN A 239 -3.74 -53.32 3.87
N MET A 240 -3.85 -54.17 2.85
CA MET A 240 -2.70 -54.63 2.06
C MET A 240 -2.23 -53.60 1.03
N ASP A 241 -3.13 -52.74 0.55
CA ASP A 241 -2.81 -51.73 -0.48
C ASP A 241 -2.08 -50.53 0.16
N ASN A 242 -2.55 -50.08 1.32
CA ASN A 242 -1.93 -49.03 2.14
C ASN A 242 -1.55 -49.56 3.53
N PRO A 243 -0.40 -50.26 3.67
CA PRO A 243 -0.03 -50.92 4.92
C PRO A 243 0.33 -49.96 6.06
N PHE A 244 0.52 -48.66 5.78
CA PHE A 244 0.81 -47.64 6.80
C PHE A 244 -0.43 -46.96 7.37
N GLU A 245 -1.59 -47.07 6.71
CA GLU A 245 -2.85 -46.48 7.17
C GLU A 245 -3.63 -47.43 8.09
N GLY A 246 -3.30 -48.73 8.07
CA GLY A 246 -3.98 -49.77 8.83
C GLY A 246 -3.12 -50.35 9.96
N GLY A 247 -3.78 -51.03 10.90
CA GLY A 247 -3.13 -51.78 11.96
C GLY A 247 -2.58 -53.15 11.52
N LEU A 248 -1.78 -53.74 12.41
CA LEU A 248 -1.33 -55.13 12.34
C LEU A 248 -2.11 -55.96 13.35
N GLU A 249 -2.90 -56.92 12.86
CA GLU A 249 -3.62 -57.87 13.70
C GLU A 249 -2.85 -59.20 13.77
N MET A 250 -2.70 -59.72 15.00
CA MET A 250 -2.15 -61.04 15.24
C MET A 250 -3.30 -62.05 15.40
N ALA A 251 -3.55 -62.85 14.36
CA ALA A 251 -4.59 -63.85 14.32
C ALA A 251 -4.05 -65.21 14.79
N CYS A 252 -4.21 -65.49 16.09
CA CYS A 252 -3.76 -66.75 16.71
C CYS A 252 -4.94 -67.63 17.12
N VAL A 253 -4.92 -68.88 16.68
CA VAL A 253 -5.89 -69.91 17.04
C VAL A 253 -5.21 -70.95 17.93
N PRO A 254 -5.50 -70.97 19.24
CA PRO A 254 -4.98 -71.96 20.17
C PRO A 254 -5.63 -73.33 19.93
N PRO A 255 -5.05 -74.42 20.48
CA PRO A 255 -5.45 -75.79 20.16
C PRO A 255 -6.88 -76.06 20.68
N GLY A 256 -7.75 -76.55 19.81
CA GLY A 256 -9.13 -76.89 20.16
C GLY A 256 -10.12 -75.73 20.19
N LYS A 257 -9.72 -74.48 19.87
CA LYS A 257 -10.63 -73.33 19.74
C LYS A 257 -10.94 -72.99 18.27
N SER A 258 -12.09 -72.36 18.04
CA SER A 258 -12.58 -71.99 16.71
C SER A 258 -11.78 -70.82 16.10
N GLN A 259 -11.75 -70.75 14.76
CA GLN A 259 -11.00 -69.76 13.98
C GLN A 259 -11.48 -68.31 14.17
N ASN A 260 -12.67 -68.08 14.76
CA ASN A 260 -13.29 -66.76 14.97
C ASN A 260 -13.04 -66.17 16.37
N THR A 261 -12.20 -66.80 17.20
CA THR A 261 -11.90 -66.29 18.55
C THR A 261 -11.00 -65.04 18.45
N ARG A 262 -11.53 -63.86 18.82
CA ARG A 262 -10.75 -62.60 18.89
C ARG A 262 -9.65 -62.69 19.96
N ARG A 263 -8.56 -61.92 19.79
CA ARG A 263 -7.42 -61.83 20.74
C ARG A 263 -7.82 -61.58 22.20
N THR A 264 -8.93 -60.87 22.42
CA THR A 264 -9.50 -60.59 23.76
C THR A 264 -9.99 -61.84 24.50
N ALA A 265 -10.26 -62.94 23.80
CA ALA A 265 -10.77 -64.20 24.37
C ALA A 265 -9.68 -65.28 24.57
N LEU A 266 -8.40 -64.90 24.48
CA LEU A 266 -7.25 -65.77 24.79
C LEU A 266 -6.92 -65.76 26.28
N SER A 267 -6.49 -66.91 26.81
CA SER A 267 -5.94 -67.03 28.17
C SER A 267 -4.63 -66.25 28.29
N GLY A 268 -4.25 -65.81 29.50
CA GLY A 268 -2.99 -65.10 29.75
C GLY A 268 -1.76 -65.86 29.26
N GLY A 269 -1.74 -67.18 29.44
CA GLY A 269 -0.68 -68.05 28.91
C GLY A 269 -0.68 -68.11 27.37
N GLU A 270 -1.84 -68.19 26.74
CA GLU A 270 -1.95 -68.20 25.26
C GLU A 270 -1.51 -66.87 24.64
N LYS A 271 -1.80 -65.74 25.30
CA LYS A 271 -1.33 -64.41 24.88
C LYS A 271 0.19 -64.31 24.99
N SER A 272 0.76 -64.80 26.09
CA SER A 272 2.21 -64.81 26.31
C SER A 272 2.94 -65.68 25.27
N MET A 273 2.39 -66.85 24.94
CA MET A 273 2.91 -67.72 23.88
C MET A 273 2.86 -67.06 22.49
N ALA A 274 1.77 -66.38 22.16
CA ALA A 274 1.66 -65.66 20.90
C ALA A 274 2.66 -64.50 20.79
N ALA A 275 2.86 -63.75 21.88
CA ALA A 275 3.85 -62.67 21.93
C ALA A 275 5.29 -63.20 21.78
N LEU A 276 5.65 -64.26 22.51
CA LEU A 276 6.94 -64.91 22.40
C LEU A 276 7.18 -65.49 21.00
N ALA A 277 6.16 -66.08 20.38
CA ALA A 277 6.23 -66.55 19.01
C ALA A 277 6.54 -65.42 18.02
N LEU A 278 6.00 -64.22 18.24
CA LEU A 278 6.29 -63.03 17.41
C LEU A 278 7.73 -62.57 17.59
N ILE A 279 8.22 -62.50 18.84
CA ILE A 279 9.62 -62.15 19.12
C ILE A 279 10.55 -63.13 18.43
N PHE A 280 10.29 -64.43 18.54
CA PHE A 280 11.06 -65.49 17.89
C PHE A 280 10.95 -65.47 16.35
N ALA A 281 9.84 -65.00 15.79
CA ALA A 281 9.67 -64.85 14.35
C ALA A 281 10.48 -63.68 13.78
N ILE A 282 10.53 -62.56 14.52
CA ILE A 282 11.40 -61.42 14.22
C ILE A 282 12.86 -61.84 14.36
N GLN A 283 13.19 -62.61 15.39
CA GLN A 283 14.52 -63.19 15.61
C GLN A 283 15.04 -64.00 14.41
N ASP A 284 14.16 -64.81 13.81
CA ASP A 284 14.50 -65.65 12.66
C ASP A 284 14.74 -64.81 11.39
N TYR A 285 14.21 -63.59 11.34
CA TYR A 285 14.45 -62.64 10.25
C TYR A 285 15.72 -61.82 10.48
N GLU A 286 15.91 -61.30 11.69
CA GLU A 286 17.06 -60.49 12.08
C GLU A 286 17.63 -61.00 13.43
N PRO A 287 18.66 -61.88 13.39
CA PRO A 287 19.24 -62.43 14.59
C PRO A 287 20.18 -61.43 15.29
N SER A 288 19.96 -61.25 16.58
CA SER A 288 20.76 -60.46 17.52
C SER A 288 21.75 -61.36 18.25
N PRO A 289 22.90 -60.81 18.70
CA PRO A 289 23.94 -61.59 19.38
C PRO A 289 23.51 -62.15 20.75
N PHE A 290 22.60 -61.49 21.46
CA PHE A 290 22.09 -61.95 22.75
C PHE A 290 20.61 -61.58 22.95
N TYR A 291 19.94 -62.33 23.82
CA TYR A 291 18.56 -62.14 24.24
C TYR A 291 18.45 -62.26 25.76
N TYR A 292 17.71 -61.36 26.37
CA TYR A 292 17.42 -61.34 27.81
C TYR A 292 15.92 -61.50 28.01
N PHE A 293 15.51 -62.55 28.74
CA PHE A 293 14.14 -62.81 29.11
C PHE A 293 13.98 -62.75 30.62
N ASP A 294 13.04 -61.92 31.09
CA ASP A 294 12.74 -61.73 32.50
C ASP A 294 11.36 -62.32 32.80
N GLU A 295 11.31 -63.41 33.58
CA GLU A 295 10.09 -64.09 34.06
C GLU A 295 9.01 -64.38 32.98
N VAL A 296 9.44 -64.55 31.72
CA VAL A 296 8.52 -64.71 30.58
C VAL A 296 7.66 -65.99 30.65
N ASP A 297 8.04 -66.95 31.49
CA ASP A 297 7.37 -68.24 31.68
C ASP A 297 6.55 -68.34 32.98
N GLN A 298 6.36 -67.23 33.69
CA GLN A 298 5.56 -67.19 34.91
C GLN A 298 4.08 -67.53 34.64
N ASN A 299 3.52 -66.98 33.56
CA ASN A 299 2.11 -67.20 33.16
C ASN A 299 1.88 -68.46 32.32
N LEU A 300 2.90 -69.32 32.19
CA LEU A 300 2.86 -70.52 31.38
C LEU A 300 2.75 -71.78 32.25
N ASP A 301 2.05 -72.78 31.72
CA ASP A 301 2.02 -74.12 32.29
C ASP A 301 3.33 -74.85 32.02
N PRO A 302 3.70 -75.85 32.85
CA PRO A 302 4.99 -76.54 32.74
C PRO A 302 5.31 -77.09 31.34
N PHE A 303 4.28 -77.54 30.60
CA PHE A 303 4.44 -78.07 29.24
C PHE A 303 4.83 -76.99 28.21
N ASN A 304 4.25 -75.79 28.30
CA ASN A 304 4.60 -74.70 27.39
C ASN A 304 5.93 -74.05 27.77
N SER A 305 6.25 -73.96 29.07
CA SER A 305 7.58 -73.55 29.55
C SER A 305 8.69 -74.48 29.04
N GLU A 306 8.44 -75.80 29.04
CA GLU A 306 9.37 -76.79 28.46
C GLU A 306 9.69 -76.51 27.00
N LYS A 307 8.66 -76.23 26.18
CA LYS A 307 8.81 -75.98 24.76
C LYS A 307 9.60 -74.70 24.48
N ILE A 308 9.36 -73.63 25.24
CA ILE A 308 10.12 -72.39 25.10
C ILE A 308 11.58 -72.63 25.48
N ALA A 309 11.83 -73.29 26.62
CA ALA A 309 13.17 -73.61 27.05
C ALA A 309 13.91 -74.51 26.04
N ALA A 310 13.23 -75.50 25.45
CA ALA A 310 13.76 -76.33 24.38
C ALA A 310 14.06 -75.53 23.11
N LEU A 311 13.19 -74.57 22.74
CA LEU A 311 13.39 -73.70 21.58
C LEU A 311 14.57 -72.75 21.80
N CYS A 312 14.69 -72.13 22.98
CA CYS A 312 15.83 -71.32 23.38
C CYS A 312 17.13 -72.14 23.35
N ARG A 313 17.09 -73.38 23.84
CA ARG A 313 18.23 -74.31 23.81
C ARG A 313 18.65 -74.67 22.38
N MET A 314 17.70 -74.90 21.48
CA MET A 314 18.01 -75.16 20.07
C MET A 314 18.65 -73.94 19.42
N ARG A 315 18.16 -72.73 19.73
CA ARG A 315 18.66 -71.47 19.16
C ARG A 315 19.92 -70.95 19.84
N SER A 316 20.30 -71.47 21.02
CA SER A 316 21.51 -71.05 21.73
C SER A 316 22.81 -71.35 20.97
N GLY A 317 22.75 -72.23 19.97
CA GLY A 317 23.85 -72.44 19.02
C GLY A 317 24.16 -71.23 18.13
N MET A 318 23.23 -70.28 18.00
CA MET A 318 23.38 -69.09 17.13
C MET A 318 23.42 -67.77 17.91
N ALA A 319 22.80 -67.70 19.09
CA ALA A 319 22.74 -66.49 19.91
C ALA A 319 22.81 -66.82 21.42
N GLN A 320 23.27 -65.88 22.24
CA GLN A 320 23.31 -66.07 23.68
C GLN A 320 21.94 -65.80 24.31
N PHE A 321 21.41 -66.75 25.10
CA PHE A 321 20.17 -66.57 25.85
C PHE A 321 20.46 -66.43 27.33
N ILE A 322 19.93 -65.36 27.93
CA ILE A 322 19.93 -65.12 29.37
C ILE A 322 18.47 -65.11 29.81
N MET A 323 18.09 -66.00 30.71
CA MET A 323 16.71 -66.17 31.15
C MET A 323 16.65 -66.13 32.67
N VAL A 324 15.83 -65.23 33.21
CA VAL A 324 15.44 -65.20 34.63
C VAL A 324 14.14 -65.98 34.74
N THR A 325 14.15 -67.04 35.53
CA THR A 325 12.99 -67.93 35.70
C THR A 325 13.05 -68.66 37.03
N LEU A 326 11.88 -68.91 37.59
CA LEU A 326 11.68 -69.78 38.76
C LEU A 326 11.21 -71.19 38.36
N ARG A 327 10.92 -71.42 37.07
CA ARG A 327 10.37 -72.69 36.57
C ARG A 327 11.45 -73.76 36.49
N LYS A 328 11.22 -74.88 37.17
CA LYS A 328 12.16 -76.01 37.20
C LYS A 328 12.51 -76.49 35.79
N VAL A 329 11.52 -76.59 34.92
CA VAL A 329 11.67 -77.12 33.56
C VAL A 329 12.65 -76.27 32.74
N SER A 330 12.55 -74.95 32.82
CA SER A 330 13.45 -74.01 32.13
C SER A 330 14.87 -74.08 32.69
N LEU A 331 15.03 -74.18 34.02
CA LEU A 331 16.33 -74.33 34.68
C LEU A 331 17.04 -75.64 34.31
N THR A 332 16.32 -76.74 34.07
CA THR A 332 16.95 -78.03 33.71
C THR A 332 17.67 -78.02 32.36
N LEU A 333 17.26 -77.14 31.43
CA LEU A 333 17.79 -77.06 30.07
C LEU A 333 18.92 -76.03 29.91
N ALA A 334 19.21 -75.26 30.97
CA ALA A 334 20.29 -74.27 31.00
C ALA A 334 21.68 -74.92 31.14
N ASP A 335 22.69 -74.31 30.49
CA ASP A 335 24.11 -74.72 30.63
C ASP A 335 24.75 -74.19 31.91
N HIS A 336 24.35 -72.99 32.34
CA HIS A 336 24.92 -72.29 33.49
C HIS A 336 23.81 -71.66 34.32
N HIS A 337 23.94 -71.78 35.65
CA HIS A 337 23.00 -71.22 36.61
C HIS A 337 23.66 -70.06 37.35
N ILE A 338 22.93 -68.96 37.53
CA ILE A 338 23.39 -67.81 38.30
C ILE A 338 22.38 -67.57 39.42
N GLY A 339 22.75 -67.93 40.64
CA GLY A 339 21.93 -67.69 41.81
C GLY A 339 22.13 -66.27 42.36
N ILE A 340 21.03 -65.59 42.69
CA ILE A 340 21.04 -64.29 43.38
C ILE A 340 20.34 -64.49 44.73
N THR A 341 20.95 -63.98 45.80
CA THR A 341 20.40 -64.03 47.15
C THR A 341 20.44 -62.68 47.82
N HIS A 342 19.49 -62.44 48.72
CA HIS A 342 19.49 -61.28 49.60
C HIS A 342 20.04 -61.69 50.96
N ALA A 343 21.20 -61.17 51.34
CA ALA A 343 21.89 -61.53 52.59
C ALA A 343 21.29 -60.84 53.85
N GLY A 344 20.02 -60.43 53.82
CA GLY A 344 19.35 -59.71 54.92
C GLY A 344 19.84 -58.28 55.19
N ASN A 345 20.82 -57.79 54.42
CA ASN A 345 21.43 -56.47 54.53
C ASN A 345 20.93 -55.46 53.48
N GLY A 346 19.82 -55.78 52.80
CA GLY A 346 19.25 -54.93 51.73
C GLY A 346 20.03 -54.95 50.40
N CYS A 347 21.15 -55.70 50.28
CA CYS A 347 21.94 -55.81 49.06
C CYS A 347 21.79 -57.20 48.42
N SER A 348 21.56 -57.24 47.10
CA SER A 348 21.60 -58.48 46.32
C SER A 348 23.05 -58.94 46.13
N GLN A 349 23.32 -60.22 46.38
CA GLN A 349 24.63 -60.84 46.20
C GLN A 349 24.52 -62.06 45.27
N ARG A 350 25.53 -62.24 44.41
CA ARG A 350 25.62 -63.42 43.54
C ARG A 350 26.19 -64.59 44.31
N ILE A 351 25.53 -65.74 44.24
CA ILE A 351 26.02 -67.00 44.82
C ILE A 351 27.11 -67.56 43.90
N THR A 352 28.30 -67.84 44.45
CA THR A 352 29.45 -68.35 43.69
C THR A 352 29.39 -69.85 43.41
N ASP A 353 28.80 -70.62 44.33
CA ASP A 353 28.70 -72.09 44.24
C ASP A 353 27.23 -72.51 44.07
N PHE A 354 26.59 -72.03 43.00
CA PHE A 354 25.21 -72.36 42.67
C PHE A 354 25.15 -73.42 41.57
N ASP A 355 25.16 -74.69 41.98
CA ASP A 355 25.09 -75.83 41.07
C ASP A 355 23.66 -76.14 40.64
N ARG A 356 23.53 -76.90 39.54
CA ARG A 356 22.24 -77.34 38.98
C ARG A 356 21.33 -78.02 40.02
N ALA A 357 21.88 -78.80 40.96
CA ALA A 357 21.08 -79.46 41.99
C ALA A 357 20.44 -78.44 42.95
N ALA A 358 21.23 -77.49 43.46
CA ALA A 358 20.75 -76.42 44.33
C ALA A 358 19.70 -75.53 43.63
N ALA A 359 19.85 -75.30 42.32
CA ALA A 359 18.87 -74.56 41.53
C ALA A 359 17.51 -75.28 41.41
N LEU A 360 17.52 -76.60 41.30
CA LEU A 360 16.31 -77.40 41.18
C LEU A 360 15.59 -77.55 42.51
N ASP A 361 16.33 -77.76 43.61
CA ASP A 361 15.76 -77.88 44.96
C ASP A 361 15.08 -76.56 45.38
N LEU A 362 15.75 -75.41 45.16
CA LEU A 362 15.18 -74.09 45.45
C LEU A 362 13.92 -73.81 44.62
N SER A 363 13.90 -74.23 43.35
CA SER A 363 12.71 -74.10 42.50
C SER A 363 11.54 -74.94 42.99
N GLU A 364 11.80 -76.17 43.49
CA GLU A 364 10.75 -77.02 44.08
C GLU A 364 10.14 -76.41 45.35
N GLU A 365 10.97 -75.85 46.23
CA GLU A 365 10.53 -75.17 47.45
C GLU A 365 9.65 -73.96 47.13
N ILE A 366 10.09 -73.10 46.20
CA ILE A 366 9.36 -71.90 45.79
C ILE A 366 8.04 -72.28 45.08
N GLU A 367 8.06 -73.25 44.15
CA GLU A 367 6.84 -73.69 43.46
C GLU A 367 5.81 -74.31 44.43
N ALA A 368 6.26 -74.99 45.49
CA ALA A 368 5.38 -75.54 46.52
C ALA A 368 4.74 -74.43 47.37
N GLU A 369 5.52 -73.41 47.74
CA GLU A 369 5.05 -72.25 48.49
C GLU A 369 4.03 -71.43 47.67
N GLU A 370 4.30 -71.18 46.39
CA GLU A 370 3.38 -70.49 45.49
C GLU A 370 2.06 -71.25 45.32
N LYS A 371 2.10 -72.58 45.16
CA LYS A 371 0.89 -73.42 45.09
C LYS A 371 0.10 -73.38 46.38
N ALA A 372 0.78 -73.39 47.53
CA ALA A 372 0.13 -73.27 48.83
C ALA A 372 -0.53 -71.89 49.00
N ARG A 373 0.13 -70.81 48.57
CA ARG A 373 -0.43 -69.44 48.61
C ARG A 373 -1.62 -69.28 47.67
N ALA A 374 -1.52 -69.79 46.45
CA ALA A 374 -2.62 -69.79 45.48
C ALA A 374 -3.82 -70.61 45.97
N ALA A 375 -3.59 -71.75 46.62
CA ALA A 375 -4.65 -72.54 47.24
C ALA A 375 -5.33 -71.79 48.40
N SER A 376 -4.55 -71.09 49.23
CA SER A 376 -5.08 -70.24 50.31
C SER A 376 -5.88 -69.06 49.77
N GLU A 377 -5.43 -68.41 48.69
CA GLU A 377 -6.17 -67.33 48.03
C GLU A 377 -7.45 -67.82 47.36
N ALA A 378 -7.43 -69.00 46.74
CA ALA A 378 -8.62 -69.63 46.16
C ALA A 378 -9.62 -70.04 47.25
N GLU A 379 -9.14 -70.58 48.37
CA GLU A 379 -9.96 -70.89 49.54
C GLU A 379 -10.60 -69.62 50.11
N LYS A 380 -9.82 -68.54 50.24
CA LYS A 380 -10.30 -67.21 50.67
C LYS A 380 -11.34 -66.62 49.71
N LYS A 381 -11.19 -66.80 48.39
CA LYS A 381 -12.19 -66.40 47.39
C LYS A 381 -13.44 -67.27 47.40
N SER A 382 -13.35 -68.52 47.88
CA SER A 382 -14.48 -69.46 47.97
C SER A 382 -15.22 -69.42 49.31
N MET A 383 -14.67 -68.74 50.32
CA MET A 383 -15.36 -68.52 51.59
C MET A 383 -16.61 -67.64 51.37
N PRO A 384 -17.77 -68.00 51.95
CA PRO A 384 -18.94 -67.13 51.92
C PRO A 384 -18.63 -65.80 52.60
N GLU A 385 -19.17 -64.69 52.08
CA GLU A 385 -18.96 -63.34 52.63
C GLU A 385 -19.24 -63.34 54.14
N LEU A 386 -18.20 -63.02 54.92
CA LEU A 386 -18.32 -62.80 56.35
C LEU A 386 -19.23 -61.58 56.57
N PRO A 387 -20.13 -61.59 57.58
CA PRO A 387 -20.96 -60.45 57.87
C PRO A 387 -20.09 -59.22 58.14
N SER A 388 -20.49 -58.08 57.58
CA SER A 388 -19.70 -56.85 57.65
C SER A 388 -19.48 -56.43 59.13
N PRO A 389 -18.30 -55.90 59.50
CA PRO A 389 -18.00 -55.46 60.87
C PRO A 389 -18.97 -54.41 61.44
N GLU A 390 -19.78 -53.79 60.60
CA GLU A 390 -20.77 -52.76 60.97
C GLU A 390 -22.06 -53.35 61.57
N GLU A 391 -22.40 -54.59 61.26
CA GLU A 391 -23.64 -55.25 61.70
C GLU A 391 -23.47 -56.12 62.97
N MET A 392 -22.26 -56.18 63.54
CA MET A 392 -22.04 -56.86 64.82
C MET A 392 -22.61 -56.04 65.99
N PRO A 393 -23.32 -56.66 66.95
CA PRO A 393 -23.76 -55.97 68.16
C PRO A 393 -22.53 -55.50 68.96
N ARG A 394 -22.27 -54.19 68.96
CA ARG A 394 -21.20 -53.57 69.74
C ARG A 394 -21.55 -53.61 71.23
N ALA A 395 -20.55 -53.87 72.07
CA ALA A 395 -20.70 -53.76 73.52
C ALA A 395 -21.14 -52.32 73.86
N PRO A 396 -22.12 -52.13 74.77
CA PRO A 396 -22.52 -50.79 75.18
C PRO A 396 -21.31 -50.06 75.78
N GLU A 397 -21.19 -48.76 75.47
CA GLU A 397 -20.11 -47.92 75.96
C GLU A 397 -19.99 -48.02 77.49
N PRO A 398 -18.77 -48.13 78.05
CA PRO A 398 -18.59 -48.30 79.48
C PRO A 398 -19.14 -47.07 80.24
N LEU A 399 -19.96 -47.33 81.26
CA LEU A 399 -20.48 -46.31 82.17
C LEU A 399 -19.31 -45.56 82.84
N PRO A 400 -19.40 -44.23 83.02
CA PRO A 400 -18.38 -43.47 83.74
C PRO A 400 -18.24 -43.96 85.19
N THR A 401 -17.02 -43.90 85.71
CA THR A 401 -16.65 -44.39 87.04
C THR A 401 -17.46 -43.70 88.15
N PRO A 402 -18.04 -44.45 89.12
CA PRO A 402 -18.77 -43.88 90.24
C PRO A 402 -17.84 -43.15 91.21
N SER A 403 -18.30 -42.00 91.72
CA SER A 403 -17.60 -41.07 92.62
C SER A 403 -17.39 -41.58 94.06
N SER A 404 -17.31 -42.90 94.26
CA SER A 404 -17.21 -43.53 95.59
C SER A 404 -15.87 -44.21 95.87
N LEU A 405 -14.85 -44.01 95.03
CA LEU A 405 -13.44 -44.27 95.36
C LEU A 405 -12.73 -42.94 95.57
N GLY A 406 -13.03 -42.30 96.70
CA GLY A 406 -12.31 -41.14 97.20
C GLY A 406 -11.01 -41.54 97.89
N GLY A 407 -9.88 -41.07 97.34
CA GLY A 407 -8.59 -41.03 98.02
C GLY A 407 -8.57 -39.95 99.11
N LEU A 408 -7.81 -40.18 100.18
CA LEU A 408 -7.79 -39.45 101.45
C LEU A 408 -7.41 -37.94 101.39
N ALA A 409 -7.26 -37.32 100.22
CA ALA A 409 -6.82 -35.93 100.09
C ALA A 409 -7.94 -34.88 100.33
N ASP A 410 -9.21 -35.19 99.99
CA ASP A 410 -10.30 -34.19 100.03
C ASP A 410 -10.98 -34.02 101.40
N ARG A 411 -10.58 -34.77 102.44
CA ARG A 411 -11.17 -34.67 103.80
C ARG A 411 -10.32 -33.90 104.81
N ALA A 412 -9.13 -33.43 104.41
CA ALA A 412 -8.16 -32.80 105.32
C ALA A 412 -8.01 -31.29 105.15
N GLY A 413 -8.80 -30.61 104.30
CA GLY A 413 -8.94 -29.14 104.32
C GLY A 413 -7.64 -28.34 104.15
N VAL A 414 -6.69 -28.84 103.35
CA VAL A 414 -5.45 -28.15 102.99
C VAL A 414 -5.27 -28.22 101.47
N GLU A 415 -5.29 -27.07 100.80
CA GLU A 415 -4.87 -26.94 99.40
C GLU A 415 -3.37 -26.61 99.40
N VAL A 416 -2.53 -27.61 99.09
CA VAL A 416 -1.10 -27.42 98.79
C VAL A 416 -0.95 -27.43 97.26
N PRO A 417 -0.34 -26.39 96.67
CA PRO A 417 0.07 -26.40 95.27
C PRO A 417 1.36 -27.21 95.14
N ASP A 418 1.47 -28.07 94.13
CA ASP A 418 2.75 -28.65 93.75
C ASP A 418 2.92 -28.69 92.24
N GLU A 419 3.99 -28.05 91.80
CA GLU A 419 4.59 -28.12 90.47
C GLU A 419 5.67 -29.21 90.47
N GLY A 420 5.84 -29.94 89.37
CA GLY A 420 7.19 -30.23 88.84
C GLY A 420 7.79 -31.65 88.97
N GLU A 421 7.71 -32.37 87.84
CA GLU A 421 8.77 -33.17 87.16
C GLU A 421 9.35 -34.49 87.72
N THR A 422 9.24 -35.56 86.93
CA THR A 422 10.32 -36.29 86.18
C THR A 422 9.77 -37.65 85.70
N SER A 423 9.57 -37.87 84.40
CA SER A 423 10.49 -38.39 83.37
C SER A 423 10.40 -39.91 83.15
N GLU A 424 10.37 -40.31 81.86
CA GLU A 424 10.65 -41.65 81.31
C GLU A 424 9.56 -42.73 81.46
N SER A 425 8.60 -42.77 80.52
CA SER A 425 7.90 -44.02 80.08
C SER A 425 6.82 -43.82 79.00
N GLU A 426 6.69 -42.64 78.36
CA GLU A 426 5.71 -42.43 77.28
C GLU A 426 6.27 -42.55 75.84
N ASP A 427 7.58 -42.65 75.66
CA ASP A 427 8.20 -42.77 74.32
C ASP A 427 8.29 -44.20 73.77
N GLU A 428 8.19 -45.24 74.61
CA GLU A 428 8.27 -46.64 74.13
C GLU A 428 6.96 -47.16 73.51
N LEU A 429 5.81 -46.57 73.86
CA LEU A 429 4.49 -46.98 73.34
C LEU A 429 4.04 -46.20 72.10
N LYS A 430 4.62 -45.01 71.84
CA LYS A 430 4.43 -44.27 70.57
C LYS A 430 5.20 -44.92 69.41
N GLY A 431 6.45 -45.33 69.64
CA GLY A 431 7.25 -46.01 68.62
C GLY A 431 6.71 -47.39 68.20
N LEU A 432 5.91 -48.06 69.04
CA LEU A 432 5.23 -49.31 68.68
C LEU A 432 3.96 -49.06 67.84
N ARG A 433 3.24 -47.96 68.07
CA ARG A 433 2.05 -47.59 67.28
C ARG A 433 2.40 -47.09 65.89
N GLU A 434 3.40 -46.21 65.76
CA GLU A 434 3.87 -45.71 64.47
C GLU A 434 4.46 -46.84 63.60
N ARG A 435 5.17 -47.80 64.19
CA ARG A 435 5.67 -48.98 63.46
C ARG A 435 4.59 -49.95 63.02
N THR A 436 3.47 -50.04 63.74
CA THR A 436 2.32 -50.85 63.29
C THR A 436 1.47 -50.16 62.24
N GLU A 437 1.39 -48.82 62.29
CA GLU A 437 0.68 -48.01 61.28
C GLU A 437 1.47 -48.00 59.95
N GLU A 438 2.79 -47.81 59.99
CA GLU A 438 3.65 -47.89 58.78
C GLU A 438 3.62 -49.28 58.13
N VAL A 439 3.58 -50.36 58.91
CA VAL A 439 3.49 -51.75 58.39
C VAL A 439 2.09 -52.03 57.82
N SER A 440 1.03 -51.42 58.37
CA SER A 440 -0.31 -51.56 57.81
C SER A 440 -0.52 -50.74 56.53
N GLU A 441 0.09 -49.55 56.42
CA GLU A 441 0.06 -48.73 55.20
C GLU A 441 0.88 -49.36 54.06
N THR A 442 2.06 -49.92 54.35
CA THR A 442 2.86 -50.64 53.32
C THR A 442 2.22 -51.95 52.84
N ILE A 443 1.40 -52.60 53.67
CA ILE A 443 0.63 -53.79 53.25
C ILE A 443 -0.59 -53.39 52.38
N GLY A 444 -1.19 -52.22 52.63
CA GLY A 444 -2.30 -51.67 51.82
C GLY A 444 -1.86 -51.10 50.46
N GLU A 445 -0.71 -50.41 50.41
CA GLU A 445 -0.17 -49.87 49.16
C GLU A 445 0.33 -50.97 48.20
N HIS A 446 0.64 -52.17 48.70
CA HIS A 446 0.96 -53.34 47.88
C HIS A 446 -0.25 -54.14 47.39
N SER A 447 -1.44 -53.96 47.98
CA SER A 447 -2.68 -54.58 47.48
C SER A 447 -3.41 -53.76 46.41
N ASP A 448 -3.33 -52.43 46.45
CA ASP A 448 -4.05 -51.55 45.51
C ASP A 448 -3.24 -51.19 44.25
N ALA A 449 -1.93 -51.45 44.21
CA ALA A 449 -1.09 -51.22 43.02
C ALA A 449 -1.21 -52.31 41.92
N ARG A 450 -2.16 -53.24 42.03
CA ARG A 450 -2.37 -54.33 41.04
C ARG A 450 -3.69 -54.28 40.27
N GLU A 451 -4.60 -53.34 40.56
CA GLU A 451 -5.82 -53.13 39.79
C GLU A 451 -6.01 -51.63 39.54
N ASP A 452 -5.37 -51.09 38.50
CA ASP A 452 -5.88 -50.03 37.61
C ASP A 452 -4.74 -49.36 36.83
N ASN A 453 -4.60 -49.72 35.55
CA ASN A 453 -4.03 -48.86 34.52
C ASN A 453 -4.53 -49.35 33.14
N GLU A 454 -5.80 -49.03 32.85
CA GLU A 454 -6.24 -48.78 31.48
C GLU A 454 -5.74 -47.40 31.02
N GLU A 455 -5.42 -47.31 29.73
CA GLU A 455 -4.83 -46.16 29.02
C GLU A 455 -5.58 -44.83 29.19
N PRO A 456 -4.89 -43.67 29.17
CA PRO A 456 -5.54 -42.38 29.16
C PRO A 456 -6.08 -42.04 27.76
N LYS A 457 -7.40 -41.81 27.68
CA LYS A 457 -8.05 -41.15 26.54
C LYS A 457 -7.65 -39.67 26.48
N ILE A 458 -6.94 -39.29 25.43
CA ILE A 458 -6.77 -37.88 25.04
C ILE A 458 -7.84 -37.55 23.99
N GLN A 459 -8.75 -36.63 24.31
CA GLN A 459 -9.63 -35.98 23.33
C GLN A 459 -8.91 -34.75 22.75
N PRO A 460 -8.95 -34.49 21.43
CA PRO A 460 -8.54 -33.21 20.87
C PRO A 460 -9.74 -32.26 20.74
N GLU A 461 -9.53 -31.01 21.17
CA GLU A 461 -10.39 -29.87 20.90
C GLU A 461 -10.44 -29.57 19.39
N ILE A 462 -11.65 -29.26 18.91
CA ILE A 462 -11.94 -28.80 17.55
C ILE A 462 -12.02 -27.27 17.60
N GLU A 463 -11.02 -26.58 17.03
CA GLU A 463 -11.18 -25.20 16.55
C GLU A 463 -11.57 -25.20 15.07
N THR A 464 -12.80 -24.78 14.80
CA THR A 464 -13.28 -24.40 13.47
C THR A 464 -12.69 -23.04 13.07
N LYS A 465 -11.94 -22.99 11.97
CA LYS A 465 -11.74 -21.77 11.17
C LYS A 465 -12.00 -22.06 9.69
N GLU A 466 -13.10 -21.50 9.24
CA GLU A 466 -13.50 -21.33 7.84
C GLU A 466 -12.39 -20.66 7.02
N ARG A 467 -12.21 -21.08 5.77
CA ARG A 467 -11.81 -20.19 4.70
C ARG A 467 -12.64 -20.44 3.45
N ALA A 468 -13.20 -19.36 2.96
CA ALA A 468 -13.69 -19.11 1.62
C ALA A 468 -13.06 -20.00 0.53
N LEU A 469 -13.92 -20.73 -0.19
CA LEU A 469 -14.10 -20.64 -1.65
C LEU A 469 -15.46 -21.23 -2.03
#